data_AF-A0A392V660-F1
#
_entry.id   AF-A0A392V660-F1
#
_cell.length_a   1.000
_cell.length_b   1.000
_cell.length_c   1.000
_cell.angle_alpha   90.00
_cell.angle_beta   90.00
_cell.angle_gamma   90.00
#
_symmetry.space_group_name_H-M   'P 1'
#
loop_
_entity.id
_entity.type
_entity.pdbx_description
1 polymer ?
#
loop_
_entity_poly.entity_id
_entity_poly.type
_entity_poly.pdbx_seq_one_letter_code
_entity_poly.pdbx_strand_id
1 'polypeptide(L)' 'MIRICPHHGLEEWLIIHTFYNGLLYNTRMTIEAAAGGALMDKAYNEAYQLIESMTQNHYQWGS' A
#
# COMPACT_ATOMS: atom_id res chain seq x y z
N MET A 1 -7.27 -5.39 -0.22
CA MET A 1 -7.86 -4.61 0.88
C MET A 1 -7.06 -4.89 2.14
N ILE A 2 -6.43 -3.86 2.72
CA ILE A 2 -5.69 -3.96 3.99
C ILE A 2 -6.73 -4.07 5.12
N ARG A 3 -6.62 -5.11 5.97
CA ARG A 3 -7.53 -5.31 7.11
C ARG A 3 -6.81 -4.95 8.40
N ILE A 4 -7.37 -3.98 9.13
CA ILE A 4 -6.87 -3.56 10.44
C ILE A 4 -7.69 -4.30 11.51
N CYS A 5 -7.03 -4.95 12.47
CA CYS A 5 -7.69 -5.65 13.57
C CYS A 5 -7.60 -4.80 14.84
N PRO A 6 -8.71 -4.24 15.35
CA PRO A 6 -8.68 -3.26 16.46
C PRO A 6 -8.29 -3.86 17.83
N HIS A 7 -8.27 -5.18 17.97
CA HIS A 7 -8.07 -5.86 19.27
C HIS A 7 -6.65 -6.39 19.52
N HIS A 8 -5.78 -6.45 18.50
CA HIS A 8 -4.41 -7.01 18.62
C HIS A 8 -3.38 -6.12 17.92
N GLY A 9 -3.58 -4.80 17.98
CA GLY A 9 -2.93 -3.78 17.15
C GLY A 9 -1.48 -4.09 16.77
N LEU A 10 -1.29 -4.68 15.58
CA LEU A 10 -0.02 -4.55 14.90
C LEU A 10 0.14 -3.07 14.60
N GLU A 11 1.33 -2.53 14.89
CA GLU A 11 1.62 -1.13 14.58
C GLU A 11 1.28 -0.87 13.11
N GLU A 12 0.56 0.22 12.86
CA GLU A 12 -0.05 0.51 11.55
C GLU A 12 0.98 0.45 10.40
N TRP A 13 2.21 0.90 10.67
CA TRP A 13 3.33 0.80 9.73
C TRP A 13 3.73 -0.64 9.42
N LEU A 14 3.63 -1.56 10.38
CA LEU A 14 4.01 -2.98 10.21
C LEU A 14 3.06 -3.68 9.22
N ILE A 15 1.81 -3.23 9.15
CA ILE A 15 0.84 -3.72 8.18
C ILE A 15 1.26 -3.33 6.75
N ILE A 16 1.63 -2.06 6.54
CA ILE A 16 2.14 -1.57 5.24
C ILE A 16 3.45 -2.26 4.87
N HIS A 17 4.35 -2.41 5.84
CA HIS A 17 5.63 -3.08 5.64
C HIS A 17 5.45 -4.54 5.24
N THR A 18 4.58 -5.28 5.93
CA THR A 18 4.28 -6.68 5.61
C THR A 18 3.61 -6.80 4.24
N PHE A 19 2.64 -5.92 3.94
CA PHE A 19 1.98 -5.87 2.65
C PHE A 19 2.99 -5.65 1.52
N TYR A 20 3.81 -4.61 1.61
CA TYR A 20 4.82 -4.27 0.59
C TYR A 20 5.84 -5.40 0.40
N ASN A 21 6.29 -6.04 1.48
CA ASN A 21 7.20 -7.19 1.41
C ASN A 21 6.55 -8.43 0.78
N GLY A 22 5.23 -8.56 0.83
CA GLY A 22 4.49 -9.61 0.13
C GLY A 22 4.33 -9.38 -1.37
N LEU A 23 4.66 -8.20 -1.90
CA LEU A 23 4.45 -7.85 -3.30
C LEU A 23 5.54 -8.40 -4.22
N LEU A 24 5.12 -8.72 -5.45
CA LEU A 24 6.03 -9.00 -6.57
C LEU A 24 6.82 -7.74 -6.94
N TYR A 25 8.02 -7.94 -7.49
CA TYR A 25 8.95 -6.86 -7.83
C TYR A 25 8.31 -5.80 -8.76
N ASN A 26 7.61 -6.24 -9.81
CA ASN A 26 6.93 -5.34 -10.74
C ASN A 26 5.86 -4.49 -10.05
N THR A 27 5.08 -5.08 -9.14
CA THR A 27 4.07 -4.35 -8.37
C THR A 27 4.70 -3.32 -7.44
N ARG A 28 5.84 -3.64 -6.81
CA ARG A 28 6.59 -2.67 -5.99
C ARG A 28 7.06 -1.48 -6.81
N MET A 29 7.64 -1.72 -7.99
CA MET A 29 8.09 -0.66 -8.89
C MET A 29 6.94 0.27 -9.29
N THR A 30 5.76 -0.28 -9.60
CA THR A 30 4.56 0.53 -9.92
C THR A 30 4.14 1.40 -8.74
N ILE A 31 4.17 0.85 -7.52
CA ILE A 31 3.81 1.60 -6.31
C ILE A 31 4.83 2.70 -6.01
N GLU A 32 6.13 2.43 -6.14
CA GLU A 32 7.19 3.43 -5.94
C GLU A 32 7.11 4.56 -6.97
N ALA A 33 6.83 4.24 -8.23
CA ALA A 33 6.59 5.25 -9.25
C ALA A 33 5.39 6.13 -8.90
N ALA A 34 4.29 5.54 -8.43
CA ALA A 34 3.09 6.28 -8.02
C ALA A 34 3.31 7.10 -6.73
N ALA A 35 4.17 6.63 -5.82
CA ALA A 35 4.56 7.35 -4.61
C ALA A 35 5.54 8.51 -4.89
N GLY A 36 6.14 8.55 -6.09
CA GLY A 36 7.19 9.51 -6.44
C GLY A 36 8.51 9.26 -5.70
N GLY A 37 8.79 8.02 -5.32
CA GLY A 37 9.91 7.63 -4.48
C GLY A 37 9.62 6.35 -3.68
N ALA A 38 10.43 6.04 -2.67
CA ALA A 38 10.19 4.87 -1.85
C ALA A 38 8.89 5.03 -1.04
N LEU A 39 7.99 4.04 -1.12
CA LEU A 39 6.74 4.04 -0.34
C LEU A 39 7.01 4.12 1.17
N MET A 40 8.11 3.51 1.62
CA MET A 40 8.49 3.46 3.04
C MET A 40 8.97 4.80 3.60
N ASP A 41 9.25 5.79 2.74
CA ASP A 41 9.61 7.14 3.18
C ASP A 41 8.38 8.02 3.45
N LYS A 42 7.17 7.53 3.11
CA LYS A 42 5.92 8.25 3.28
C LYS A 42 5.35 8.06 4.68
N ALA A 43 4.58 9.03 5.16
CA ALA A 43 3.81 8.84 6.38
C ALA A 43 2.79 7.71 6.17
N TYR A 44 2.45 6.98 7.24
CA TYR A 44 1.50 5.86 7.19
C TYR A 44 0.22 6.20 6.42
N ASN A 45 -0.38 7.35 6.72
CA ASN A 45 -1.63 7.79 6.09
C ASN A 45 -1.47 7.98 4.57
N GLU A 46 -0.36 8.54 4.11
CA GLU A 46 -0.09 8.75 2.68
C GLU A 46 0.12 7.41 1.97
N ALA A 47 0.90 6.51 2.57
CA ALA A 47 1.14 5.18 2.02
C ALA A 47 -0.16 4.36 1.95
N TYR A 48 -0.99 4.43 2.99
CA TYR A 48 -2.29 3.78 3.04
C TYR A 48 -3.23 4.30 1.94
N GLN A 49 -3.38 5.63 1.84
CA GLN A 49 -4.24 6.25 0.83
C GLN A 49 -3.80 5.93 -0.60
N LEU A 50 -2.49 5.88 -0.85
CA LEU A 50 -1.96 5.48 -2.16
C LEU A 50 -2.35 4.04 -2.52
N ILE A 51 -2.12 3.09 -1.60
CA ILE A 51 -2.48 1.68 -1.82
C ILE A 51 -4.00 1.52 -2.01
N GLU A 52 -4.80 2.24 -1.23
CA GLU A 52 -6.26 2.25 -1.36
C GLU A 52 -6.68 2.81 -2.72
N SER A 53 -6.13 3.96 -3.13
CA SER A 53 -6.41 4.58 -4.43
C SER A 53 -6.05 3.65 -5.60
N MET A 54 -4.91 2.94 -5.52
CA MET A 54 -4.53 1.97 -6.56
C MET A 54 -5.45 0.76 -6.61
N THR A 55 -5.97 0.31 -5.46
CA THR A 55 -6.95 -0.79 -5.43
C THR A 55 -8.33 -0.36 -5.95
N GLN A 56 -8.73 0.90 -5.77
CA GLN A 56 -9.95 1.46 -6.36
C GLN A 56 -9.81 1.69 -7.87
N ASN A 57 -8.65 2.18 -8.33
CA ASN A 57 -8.38 2.45 -9.75
C ASN A 57 -8.29 1.16 -10.60
N HIS A 58 -7.98 0.00 -10.01
CA HIS A 58 -7.99 -1.28 -10.74
C HIS A 58 -9.39 -1.66 -11.28
N TYR A 59 -10.47 -1.06 -10.77
CA TYR A 59 -11.82 -1.24 -11.31
C TYR A 59 -12.12 -0.39 -12.55
N GLN A 60 -11.28 0.60 -12.90
CA GLN A 60 -11.51 1.48 -14.05
C GLN A 60 -10.69 1.11 -15.30
N TRP A 61 -9.68 0.25 -15.17
CA TRP A 61 -8.81 -0.18 -16.28
C TRP A 61 -9.24 -1.51 -16.94
N GLY A 62 -10.42 -2.02 -16.59
CA GLY A 62 -11.03 -3.22 -17.15
C GLY A 62 -12.33 -2.96 -17.92
N SER A 63 -12.52 -1.74 -18.44
CA SER A 63 -13.61 -1.37 -19.36
C SER A 63 -13.12 -1.30 -20.79
#